data_AF-A0A818JCP7-F1
#
_entry.id   AF-A0A818JCP7-F1
#
_cell.length_a   1.000
_cell.length_b   1.000
_cell.length_c   1.000
_cell.angle_alpha   90.00
_cell.angle_beta   90.00
_cell.angle_gamma   90.00
#
_symmetry.space_group_name_H-M   'P 1'
#
loop_
_entity.id
_entity.type
_entity.pdbx_description
1 polymer ?
#
loop_
_entity_poly.entity_id
_entity_poly.type
_entity_poly.pdbx_seq_one_letter_code
_entity_poly.pdbx_strand_id
1 'polypeptide(L)'
;GKLRRRLKNFFIVTIVGLGTFYGYRSYRRYRWFNEMSDSDKTIGAKPRVIVLGTGWGAVPLLKHIDTHKYEVVCVSPRNYFLMTPLLPSVSVGTVETRTVIESIRSLIGPRVKFVEAHCVNVDPEAKIITCSSDGEQTVSRGDDVKAILVPSRRTDGASSRIIKDSARVRPEFHMKYDILVVAIGSEINTFNTPGVEEH
;
A
#
# COMPACT_ATOMS: atom_id res chain seq x y z
N GLY A 1 -58.56 -25.08 5.32
CA GLY A 1 -57.47 -24.12 5.61
C GLY A 1 -56.06 -24.69 5.58
N LYS A 2 -55.57 -25.25 4.45
CA LYS A 2 -54.15 -25.62 4.28
C LYS A 2 -53.58 -25.20 2.91
N LEU A 3 -54.39 -25.29 1.85
CA LEU A 3 -53.98 -24.94 0.48
C LEU A 3 -53.66 -23.45 0.29
N ARG A 4 -54.48 -22.55 0.86
CA ARG A 4 -54.28 -21.08 0.76
C ARG A 4 -53.01 -20.59 1.48
N ARG A 5 -52.55 -21.29 2.53
CA ARG A 5 -51.27 -21.01 3.21
C ARG A 5 -50.08 -21.49 2.38
N ARG A 6 -50.18 -22.64 1.72
CA ARG A 6 -49.13 -23.14 0.82
C ARG A 6 -48.92 -22.22 -0.39
N LEU A 7 -49.99 -21.72 -0.99
CA LEU A 7 -49.90 -20.74 -2.09
C LEU A 7 -49.29 -19.40 -1.66
N LYS A 8 -49.66 -18.86 -0.49
CA LYS A 8 -49.04 -17.65 0.05
C LYS A 8 -47.53 -17.83 0.29
N ASN A 9 -47.13 -18.97 0.86
CA ASN A 9 -45.71 -19.25 1.12
C ASN A 9 -44.92 -19.40 -0.19
N PHE A 10 -45.52 -19.98 -1.23
CA PHE A 10 -44.85 -20.10 -2.53
C PHE A 10 -44.60 -18.72 -3.16
N PHE A 11 -45.60 -17.83 -3.18
CA PHE A 11 -45.44 -16.47 -3.70
C PHE A 11 -44.38 -15.65 -2.96
N ILE A 12 -44.31 -15.79 -1.62
CA ILE A 12 -43.30 -15.08 -0.82
C ILE A 12 -41.89 -15.55 -1.18
N VAL A 13 -41.66 -16.86 -1.34
CA VAL A 13 -40.35 -17.40 -1.71
C VAL A 13 -39.93 -16.93 -3.11
N THR A 14 -40.86 -16.87 -4.07
CA THR A 14 -40.55 -16.39 -5.42
C THR A 14 -40.16 -14.91 -5.45
N ILE A 15 -40.86 -14.05 -4.70
CA ILE A 15 -40.57 -12.61 -4.62
C ILE A 15 -39.21 -12.36 -3.95
N VAL A 16 -38.92 -13.07 -2.86
CA VAL A 16 -37.62 -12.95 -2.17
C VAL A 16 -36.47 -13.49 -3.03
N GLY A 17 -36.68 -14.60 -3.75
CA GLY A 17 -35.72 -15.16 -4.69
C GLY A 17 -35.41 -14.24 -5.85
N LEU A 18 -36.42 -13.58 -6.43
CA LEU A 18 -36.23 -12.58 -7.48
C LEU A 18 -35.52 -11.33 -6.94
N GLY A 19 -35.93 -10.81 -5.78
CA GLY A 19 -35.29 -9.63 -5.17
C GLY A 19 -33.80 -9.85 -4.88
N THR A 20 -33.44 -11.01 -4.33
CA THR A 20 -32.04 -11.40 -4.08
C THR A 20 -31.28 -11.65 -5.38
N PHE A 21 -31.88 -12.28 -6.39
CA PHE A 21 -31.25 -12.51 -7.69
C PHE A 21 -30.98 -11.20 -8.47
N TYR A 22 -31.96 -10.31 -8.56
CA TYR A 22 -31.79 -9.00 -9.20
C TYR A 22 -30.85 -8.10 -8.40
N GLY A 23 -30.92 -8.13 -7.06
CA GLY A 23 -29.98 -7.42 -6.18
C GLY A 23 -28.54 -7.91 -6.36
N TYR A 24 -28.31 -9.22 -6.39
CA TYR A 24 -27.01 -9.82 -6.66
C TYR A 24 -26.50 -9.49 -8.07
N ARG A 25 -27.37 -9.54 -9.08
CA ARG A 25 -27.02 -9.23 -10.47
C ARG A 25 -26.73 -7.73 -10.67
N SER A 26 -27.44 -6.84 -9.97
CA SER A 26 -27.13 -5.41 -9.94
C SER A 26 -25.84 -5.11 -9.18
N TYR A 27 -25.62 -5.72 -8.02
CA TYR A 27 -24.37 -5.59 -7.28
C TYR A 27 -23.17 -6.06 -8.11
N ARG A 28 -23.32 -7.20 -8.78
CA ARG A 28 -22.29 -7.71 -9.70
C ARG A 28 -22.11 -6.76 -10.88
N ARG A 29 -23.18 -6.24 -11.50
CA ARG A 29 -23.06 -5.25 -12.58
C ARG A 29 -22.36 -3.96 -12.12
N TYR A 30 -22.64 -3.48 -10.92
CA TYR A 30 -22.05 -2.26 -10.36
C TYR A 30 -20.56 -2.44 -10.09
N ARG A 31 -20.16 -3.59 -9.52
CA ARG A 31 -18.74 -3.94 -9.35
C ARG A 31 -18.01 -4.01 -10.69
N TRP A 32 -18.62 -4.63 -11.71
CA TRP A 32 -18.03 -4.74 -13.06
C TRP A 32 -17.92 -3.38 -13.77
N PHE A 33 -18.91 -2.49 -13.61
CA PHE A 33 -18.84 -1.13 -14.18
C PHE A 33 -17.75 -0.27 -13.52
N ASN A 34 -17.56 -0.38 -12.21
CA ASN A 34 -16.51 0.33 -11.49
C ASN A 34 -15.10 -0.19 -11.87
N GLU A 35 -15.02 -1.49 -12.20
CA GLU A 35 -13.81 -2.14 -12.73
C GLU A 35 -13.54 -1.72 -14.18
N MET A 36 -14.59 -1.56 -15.01
CA MET A 36 -14.48 -1.05 -16.39
C MET A 36 -14.07 0.44 -16.44
N SER A 37 -14.54 1.27 -15.51
CA SER A 37 -14.12 2.68 -15.41
C SER A 37 -12.63 2.86 -15.06
N ASP A 38 -12.01 1.84 -14.47
CA ASP A 38 -10.57 1.82 -14.18
C ASP A 38 -9.77 1.38 -15.41
N SER A 39 -10.32 0.44 -16.20
CA SER A 39 -9.73 -0.01 -17.47
C SER A 39 -9.84 1.02 -18.60
N ASP A 40 -10.79 1.95 -18.58
CA ASP A 40 -10.93 2.96 -19.65
C ASP A 40 -9.82 4.04 -19.60
N LYS A 41 -9.04 4.11 -18.51
CA LYS A 41 -7.81 4.91 -18.44
C LYS A 41 -6.61 4.28 -19.17
N THR A 42 -6.70 3.01 -19.61
CA THR A 42 -5.55 2.24 -20.11
C THR A 42 -5.33 2.30 -21.62
N ILE A 43 -6.15 3.02 -22.39
CA ILE A 43 -5.96 3.18 -23.85
C ILE A 43 -4.91 4.28 -24.11
N GLY A 44 -3.71 4.10 -23.55
CA GLY A 44 -2.56 5.02 -23.70
C GLY A 44 -1.71 5.22 -22.43
N ALA A 45 -2.16 4.75 -21.26
CA ALA A 45 -1.40 4.86 -20.01
C ALA A 45 -0.33 3.77 -19.90
N LYS A 46 0.88 4.16 -19.47
CA LYS A 46 1.99 3.22 -19.24
C LYS A 46 1.63 2.27 -18.08
N PRO A 47 1.97 0.97 -18.16
CA PRO A 47 1.82 0.07 -17.02
C PRO A 47 2.60 0.56 -15.80
N ARG A 48 1.97 0.48 -14.63
CA ARG A 48 2.52 0.97 -13.35
C ARG A 48 3.31 -0.11 -12.64
N VAL A 49 4.58 0.17 -12.41
CA VAL A 49 5.50 -0.68 -11.65
C VAL A 49 5.75 -0.05 -10.28
N ILE A 50 5.34 -0.74 -9.22
CA ILE A 50 5.69 -0.35 -7.86
C ILE A 50 6.89 -1.16 -7.38
N VAL A 51 7.93 -0.47 -6.91
CA VAL A 51 9.12 -1.07 -6.31
C VAL A 51 9.12 -0.77 -4.82
N LEU A 52 9.02 -1.81 -3.99
CA LEU A 52 9.09 -1.71 -2.54
C LEU A 52 10.54 -1.84 -2.09
N GLY A 53 11.05 -0.82 -1.40
CA GLY A 53 12.40 -0.78 -0.84
C GLY A 53 13.39 0.05 -1.66
N THR A 54 14.50 0.37 -1.01
CA THR A 54 15.57 1.25 -1.51
C THR A 54 16.96 0.64 -1.33
N GLY A 55 17.03 -0.69 -1.23
CA GLY A 55 18.28 -1.45 -1.03
C GLY A 55 18.86 -2.03 -2.32
N TRP A 56 19.75 -3.01 -2.16
CA TRP A 56 20.47 -3.69 -3.24
C TRP A 56 19.59 -4.34 -4.30
N GLY A 57 18.39 -4.82 -3.95
CA GLY A 57 17.45 -5.37 -4.93
C GLY A 57 16.70 -4.29 -5.73
N ALA A 58 16.49 -3.12 -5.13
CA ALA A 58 15.70 -2.05 -5.73
C ALA A 58 16.54 -1.12 -6.60
N VAL A 59 17.69 -0.66 -6.10
CA VAL A 59 18.48 0.41 -6.74
C VAL A 59 18.96 0.04 -8.15
N PRO A 60 19.51 -1.16 -8.41
CA PRO A 60 19.91 -1.54 -9.77
C PRO A 60 18.74 -1.58 -10.74
N LEU A 61 17.57 -2.06 -10.30
CA LEU A 61 16.35 -2.05 -11.11
C LEU A 61 15.93 -0.61 -11.43
N LEU A 62 15.83 0.25 -10.40
CA LEU A 62 15.40 1.65 -10.55
C LEU A 62 16.33 2.47 -11.45
N LYS A 63 17.63 2.14 -11.50
CA LYS A 63 18.61 2.80 -12.38
C LYS A 63 18.45 2.41 -13.86
N HIS A 64 18.07 1.18 -14.16
CA HIS A 64 18.08 0.62 -15.51
C HIS A 64 16.68 0.38 -16.11
N ILE A 65 15.62 0.53 -15.31
CA ILE A 65 14.25 0.40 -15.79
C ILE A 65 13.91 1.51 -16.80
N ASP A 66 13.26 1.13 -17.89
CA ASP A 66 12.86 2.04 -18.95
C ASP A 66 11.58 2.80 -18.56
N THR A 67 11.74 4.05 -18.12
CA THR A 67 10.65 4.95 -17.72
C THR A 67 9.82 5.48 -18.91
N HIS A 68 10.22 5.18 -20.16
CA HIS A 68 9.37 5.44 -21.32
C HIS A 68 8.27 4.38 -21.46
N LYS A 69 8.53 3.15 -21.02
CA LYS A 69 7.57 2.03 -21.10
C LYS A 69 6.72 1.90 -19.84
N TYR A 70 7.28 2.23 -18.68
CA TYR A 70 6.65 2.02 -17.38
C TYR A 70 6.49 3.32 -16.61
N GLU A 71 5.39 3.45 -15.89
CA GLU A 71 5.30 4.43 -14.79
C GLU A 71 5.87 3.78 -13.53
N VAL A 72 7.04 4.24 -13.08
CA VAL A 72 7.75 3.61 -11.95
C VAL A 72 7.59 4.45 -10.68
N VAL A 73 7.11 3.80 -9.62
CA VAL A 73 7.00 4.39 -8.28
C VAL A 73 7.79 3.54 -7.28
N CYS A 74 8.77 4.16 -6.62
CA CYS A 74 9.52 3.57 -5.53
C CYS A 74 8.88 3.98 -4.19
N VAL A 75 8.55 2.99 -3.36
CA VAL A 75 7.98 3.19 -2.03
C VAL A 75 8.95 2.61 -1.00
N SER A 76 9.42 3.43 -0.07
CA SER A 76 10.27 2.97 1.02
C SER A 76 10.21 3.96 2.19
N PRO A 77 10.27 3.50 3.45
CA PRO A 77 10.37 4.39 4.59
C PRO A 77 11.76 5.05 4.71
N ARG A 78 12.75 4.57 3.95
CA ARG A 78 14.11 5.10 3.95
C ARG A 78 14.42 5.80 2.62
N ASN A 79 14.75 7.09 2.70
CA ASN A 79 15.06 7.95 1.55
C ASN A 79 16.54 7.90 1.08
N TYR A 80 17.34 6.97 1.60
CA TYR A 80 18.72 6.73 1.21
C TYR A 80 18.96 5.24 0.90
N PHE A 81 19.91 4.97 0.00
CA PHE A 81 20.54 3.67 -0.19
C PHE A 81 21.66 3.50 0.82
N LEU A 82 21.88 2.26 1.29
CA LEU A 82 22.91 1.93 2.26
C LEU A 82 23.86 0.87 1.71
N MET A 83 25.15 1.20 1.66
CA MET A 83 26.24 0.30 1.29
C MET A 83 26.54 -0.65 2.46
N THR A 84 25.67 -1.65 2.65
CA THR A 84 25.76 -2.61 3.76
C THR A 84 27.13 -3.30 3.93
N PRO A 85 27.94 -3.57 2.89
CA PRO A 85 29.28 -4.14 3.08
C PRO A 85 30.24 -3.26 3.90
N LEU A 86 30.01 -1.95 3.99
CA LEU A 86 30.89 -1.01 4.72
C LEU A 86 30.38 -0.68 6.14
N LEU A 87 29.23 -1.24 6.56
CA LEU A 87 28.72 -1.03 7.92
C LEU A 87 29.68 -1.49 9.03
N PRO A 88 30.43 -2.61 8.88
CA PRO A 88 31.44 -2.97 9.88
C PRO A 88 32.51 -1.86 10.04
N SER A 89 32.96 -1.25 8.95
CA SER A 89 33.92 -0.14 8.98
C SER A 89 33.36 1.12 9.64
N VAL A 90 32.05 1.36 9.55
CA VAL A 90 31.37 2.46 10.28
C VAL A 90 31.40 2.19 11.79
N SER A 91 31.15 0.95 12.22
CA SER A 91 31.09 0.59 13.64
C SER A 91 32.41 0.82 14.38
N VAL A 92 33.54 0.68 13.69
CA VAL A 92 34.90 0.93 14.24
C VAL A 92 35.45 2.32 13.91
N GLY A 93 34.65 3.20 13.30
CA GLY A 93 35.03 4.57 12.96
C GLY A 93 36.07 4.70 11.83
N THR A 94 36.31 3.64 11.05
CA THR A 94 37.21 3.68 9.88
C THR A 94 36.63 4.50 8.73
N VAL A 95 35.30 4.48 8.57
CA VAL A 95 34.58 5.29 7.59
C VAL A 95 33.39 5.98 8.26
N GLU A 96 33.04 7.18 7.78
CA GLU A 96 31.91 7.93 8.31
C GLU A 96 30.59 7.38 7.75
N THR A 97 29.51 7.40 8.54
CA THR A 97 28.18 6.98 8.09
C THR A 97 27.74 7.66 6.79
N ARG A 98 28.11 8.93 6.61
CA ARG A 98 27.77 9.72 5.41
C ARG A 98 28.40 9.18 4.13
N THR A 99 29.54 8.48 4.23
CA THR A 99 30.24 7.92 3.05
C THR A 99 29.67 6.57 2.61
N VAL A 100 28.79 5.96 3.42
CA VAL A 100 28.17 4.66 3.10
C VAL A 100 26.69 4.78 2.75
N ILE A 101 26.14 6.00 2.72
CA ILE A 101 24.76 6.29 2.33
C ILE A 101 24.72 7.12 1.06
N GLU A 102 23.67 6.95 0.26
CA GLU A 102 23.43 7.75 -0.94
C GLU A 102 21.96 8.16 -1.05
N SER A 103 21.69 9.41 -1.42
CA SER A 103 20.31 9.89 -1.56
C SER A 103 19.58 9.17 -2.69
N ILE A 104 18.42 8.59 -2.40
CA ILE A 104 17.64 7.84 -3.41
C ILE A 104 17.19 8.75 -4.54
N ARG A 105 16.77 9.98 -4.23
CA ARG A 105 16.37 10.97 -5.24
C ARG A 105 17.53 11.34 -6.18
N SER A 106 18.76 11.37 -5.67
CA SER A 106 19.95 11.58 -6.48
C SER A 106 20.24 10.38 -7.39
N LEU A 107 20.14 9.16 -6.86
CA LEU A 107 20.44 7.93 -7.59
C LEU A 107 19.47 7.61 -8.73
N ILE A 108 18.17 7.85 -8.55
CA ILE A 108 17.13 7.49 -9.52
C ILE A 108 16.74 8.65 -10.45
N GLY A 109 17.06 9.88 -10.06
CA GLY A 109 16.74 11.10 -10.80
C GLY A 109 15.23 11.41 -10.86
N PRO A 110 14.83 12.41 -11.65
CA PRO A 110 13.43 12.90 -11.69
C PRO A 110 12.47 11.96 -12.43
N ARG A 111 12.97 10.90 -13.08
CA ARG A 111 12.18 9.99 -13.93
C ARG A 111 11.38 8.96 -13.12
N VAL A 112 11.78 8.71 -11.88
CA VAL A 112 11.14 7.76 -10.97
C VAL A 112 10.51 8.52 -9.82
N LYS A 113 9.25 8.23 -9.51
CA LYS A 113 8.56 8.85 -8.37
C LYS A 113 8.98 8.13 -7.09
N PHE A 114 9.40 8.89 -6.08
CA PHE A 114 9.76 8.35 -4.76
C PHE A 114 8.73 8.78 -3.72
N VAL A 115 8.18 7.81 -2.99
CA VAL A 115 7.20 7.99 -1.92
C VAL A 115 7.79 7.44 -0.61
N GLU A 116 7.87 8.31 0.38
CA GLU A 116 8.39 7.96 1.71
C GLU A 116 7.26 7.41 2.59
N ALA A 117 7.12 6.08 2.60
CA ALA A 117 6.07 5.37 3.32
C ALA A 117 6.45 3.91 3.59
N HIS A 118 5.84 3.34 4.62
CA HIS A 118 5.87 1.91 4.90
C HIS A 118 4.77 1.19 4.13
N CYS A 119 5.09 0.13 3.39
CA CYS A 119 4.08 -0.78 2.86
C CYS A 119 3.66 -1.74 3.98
N VAL A 120 2.38 -1.70 4.38
CA VAL A 120 1.85 -2.49 5.50
C VAL A 120 1.10 -3.72 5.02
N ASN A 121 0.55 -3.69 3.81
CA ASN A 121 -0.21 -4.82 3.25
C ASN A 121 -0.12 -4.84 1.72
N VAL A 122 -0.18 -6.04 1.15
CA VAL A 122 -0.22 -6.30 -0.28
C VAL A 122 -1.40 -7.23 -0.56
N ASP A 123 -2.36 -6.74 -1.34
CA ASP A 123 -3.47 -7.54 -1.86
C ASP A 123 -3.15 -7.98 -3.30
N PRO A 124 -2.75 -9.24 -3.54
CA PRO A 124 -2.41 -9.73 -4.86
C PRO A 124 -3.63 -9.97 -5.76
N GLU A 125 -4.82 -10.16 -5.19
CA GLU A 125 -6.05 -10.37 -5.97
C GLU A 125 -6.56 -9.04 -6.52
N ALA A 126 -6.63 -8.01 -5.66
CA ALA A 126 -7.04 -6.66 -6.07
C ALA A 126 -5.91 -5.84 -6.72
N LYS A 127 -4.66 -6.34 -6.65
CA LYS A 127 -3.43 -5.65 -7.09
C LYS A 127 -3.27 -4.27 -6.46
N ILE A 128 -3.44 -4.21 -5.15
CA ILE A 128 -3.34 -2.98 -4.36
C ILE A 128 -2.32 -3.18 -3.25
N ILE A 129 -1.49 -2.16 -3.01
CA ILE A 129 -0.71 -2.05 -1.77
C ILE A 129 -1.34 -1.01 -0.85
N THR A 130 -1.28 -1.29 0.44
CA THR A 130 -1.64 -0.34 1.50
C THR A 130 -0.35 0.18 2.11
N CYS A 131 -0.22 1.50 2.16
CA CYS A 131 0.95 2.20 2.66
C CYS A 131 0.57 3.13 3.79
N SER A 132 1.47 3.26 4.78
CA SER A 132 1.37 4.16 5.92
C SER A 132 2.52 5.15 5.87
N SER A 133 2.23 6.46 5.92
CA SER A 133 3.28 7.49 6.00
C SER A 133 3.42 8.03 7.42
N ASP A 134 4.67 8.30 7.80
CA ASP A 134 5.04 8.82 9.13
C ASP A 134 5.00 10.35 9.19
N GLY A 135 4.82 11.00 8.04
CA GLY A 135 4.75 12.45 7.91
C GLY A 135 3.53 12.92 7.10
N GLU A 136 3.21 14.20 7.23
CA GLU A 136 2.24 14.91 6.40
C GLU A 136 2.84 15.19 5.00
N GLN A 137 3.17 14.13 4.26
CA GLN A 137 3.58 14.30 2.86
C GLN A 137 2.33 14.31 1.98
N THR A 138 1.98 15.50 1.50
CA THR A 138 1.08 15.67 0.36
C THR A 138 1.72 15.01 -0.86
N VAL A 139 1.22 13.85 -1.24
CA VAL A 139 1.48 13.27 -2.55
C VAL A 139 1.22 14.37 -3.59
N SER A 140 2.25 14.78 -4.33
CA SER A 140 2.16 15.89 -5.28
C SER A 140 0.97 15.69 -6.20
N ARG A 141 0.02 16.63 -6.08
CA ARG A 141 -1.24 16.76 -6.82
C ARG A 141 -0.98 16.61 -8.33
N GLY A 142 -1.38 15.49 -8.91
CA GLY A 142 -1.27 15.28 -10.35
C GLY A 142 -1.52 13.84 -10.83
N ASP A 143 -1.25 12.83 -10.03
CA ASP A 143 -1.36 11.43 -10.45
C ASP A 143 -2.33 10.66 -9.55
N ASP A 144 -2.93 9.61 -10.11
CA ASP A 144 -4.07 8.81 -9.62
C ASP A 144 -3.91 8.09 -8.25
N VAL A 145 -3.18 8.67 -7.30
CA VAL A 145 -3.21 8.25 -5.91
C VAL A 145 -4.56 8.67 -5.35
N LYS A 146 -5.56 7.79 -5.52
CA LYS A 146 -6.70 7.74 -4.61
C LYS A 146 -6.12 7.42 -3.24
N ALA A 147 -5.61 8.45 -2.55
CA ALA A 147 -5.56 8.46 -1.12
C ALA A 147 -7.03 8.35 -0.68
N ILE A 148 -7.50 7.10 -0.54
CA ILE A 148 -8.67 6.83 0.28
C ILE A 148 -8.19 7.14 1.68
N LEU A 149 -8.20 8.42 2.02
CA LEU A 149 -8.10 8.89 3.39
C LEU A 149 -9.29 8.25 4.09
N VAL A 150 -9.05 7.17 4.84
CA VAL A 150 -10.08 6.57 5.67
C VAL A 150 -10.46 7.64 6.70
N PRO A 151 -11.68 8.20 6.65
CA PRO A 151 -12.05 9.23 7.61
C PRO A 151 -12.17 8.55 8.98
N SER A 152 -11.32 8.95 9.92
CA SER A 152 -11.42 8.52 11.30
C SER A 152 -12.77 9.00 11.86
N ARG A 153 -13.63 8.05 12.27
CA ARG A 153 -14.87 8.35 12.99
C ARG A 153 -14.50 9.07 14.29
N ARG A 154 -14.74 10.39 14.35
CA ARG A 154 -14.84 11.09 15.63
C ARG A 154 -16.01 10.51 16.42
N THR A 155 -15.73 9.86 17.54
CA THR A 155 -16.71 9.68 18.60
C THR A 155 -16.45 10.77 19.63
N ASP A 156 -17.28 11.80 19.58
CA ASP A 156 -17.32 12.86 20.59
C ASP A 156 -17.87 12.28 21.90
N GLY A 157 -17.17 12.50 23.02
CA GLY A 157 -17.78 12.37 24.35
C GLY A 157 -16.91 11.78 25.46
N ALA A 158 -16.64 12.63 26.46
CA ALA A 158 -16.34 12.35 27.87
C ALA A 158 -14.88 12.07 28.30
N SER A 159 -14.37 13.08 29.01
CA SER A 159 -13.20 13.11 29.89
C SER A 159 -13.00 11.88 30.78
N SER A 160 -11.77 11.36 30.81
CA SER A 160 -11.04 11.17 32.07
C SER A 160 -9.57 10.86 31.76
N ARG A 161 -8.70 11.47 32.55
CA ARG A 161 -7.25 11.30 32.53
C ARG A 161 -6.92 9.85 32.93
N ILE A 162 -5.85 9.29 32.35
CA ILE A 162 -5.04 8.11 32.73
C ILE A 162 -5.00 7.00 31.64
N ILE A 163 -3.82 6.89 31.01
CA ILE A 163 -3.24 5.77 30.23
C ILE A 163 -3.98 5.33 28.95
N LYS A 164 -3.40 5.71 27.81
CA LYS A 164 -2.98 4.79 26.73
C LYS A 164 -2.07 5.55 25.77
N ASP A 165 -0.94 4.94 25.44
CA ASP A 165 -0.10 5.33 24.31
C ASP A 165 -0.99 5.65 23.11
N SER A 166 -0.99 6.93 22.75
CA SER A 166 -1.71 7.44 21.60
C SER A 166 -1.06 6.84 20.37
N ALA A 167 -1.56 5.67 19.94
CA ALA A 167 -1.41 5.18 18.59
C ALA A 167 -1.88 6.30 17.65
N ARG A 168 -0.95 7.14 17.21
CA ARG A 168 -1.17 8.06 16.11
C ARG A 168 -1.54 7.18 14.93
N VAL A 169 -2.83 7.11 14.61
CA VAL A 169 -3.31 6.41 13.41
C VAL A 169 -2.63 7.09 12.24
N ARG A 170 -1.60 6.43 11.70
CA ARG A 170 -0.85 6.94 10.57
C ARG A 170 -1.81 6.98 9.38
N PRO A 171 -1.85 8.06 8.59
CA PRO A 171 -2.72 8.13 7.43
C PRO A 171 -2.31 7.02 6.44
N GLU A 172 -3.19 6.06 6.27
CA GLU A 172 -3.04 4.99 5.29
C GLU A 172 -3.57 5.44 3.93
N PHE A 173 -2.90 5.02 2.87
CA PHE A 173 -3.33 5.23 1.50
C PHE A 173 -3.09 3.98 0.67
N HIS A 174 -3.83 3.87 -0.42
CA HIS A 174 -3.82 2.70 -1.28
C HIS A 174 -3.23 3.05 -2.64
N MET A 175 -2.42 2.16 -3.20
CA MET A 175 -1.87 2.30 -4.54
C MET A 175 -2.12 1.04 -5.35
N LYS A 176 -2.71 1.19 -6.53
CA LYS A 176 -2.83 0.10 -7.51
C LYS A 176 -1.51 -0.10 -8.24
N TYR A 177 -1.21 -1.35 -8.60
CA TYR A 177 -0.05 -1.72 -9.41
C TYR A 177 -0.43 -2.70 -10.52
N ASP A 178 0.30 -2.66 -11.63
CA ASP A 178 0.27 -3.72 -12.64
C ASP A 178 1.35 -4.76 -12.34
N ILE A 179 2.52 -4.27 -11.94
CA ILE A 179 3.69 -5.07 -11.56
C ILE A 179 4.17 -4.59 -10.19
N LEU A 180 4.37 -5.53 -9.27
CA LEU A 180 4.94 -5.28 -7.96
C LEU A 180 6.31 -5.95 -7.85
N VAL A 181 7.32 -5.16 -7.49
CA VAL A 181 8.66 -5.65 -7.17
C VAL A 181 8.89 -5.50 -5.67
N VAL A 182 9.06 -6.63 -4.99
CA VAL A 182 9.31 -6.67 -3.54
C VAL A 182 10.81 -6.77 -3.30
N ALA A 183 11.43 -5.67 -2.85
CA ALA A 183 12.87 -5.56 -2.57
C ALA A 183 13.13 -4.91 -1.19
N ILE A 184 12.30 -5.25 -0.20
CA ILE A 184 12.32 -4.69 1.16
C ILE A 184 13.49 -5.20 2.02
N GLY A 185 14.10 -6.33 1.63
CA GLY A 185 15.16 -6.98 2.40
C GLY A 185 14.60 -7.91 3.48
N SER A 186 15.31 -8.01 4.60
CA SER A 186 14.93 -8.82 5.75
C SER A 186 15.19 -8.04 7.03
N GLU A 187 14.47 -8.39 8.08
CA GLU A 187 14.66 -7.85 9.42
C GLU A 187 15.59 -8.76 10.23
N ILE A 188 16.15 -8.21 11.31
CA ILE A 188 17.00 -8.95 12.23
C ILE A 188 16.13 -9.96 12.97
N ASN A 189 16.54 -11.22 12.96
CA ASN A 189 15.88 -12.26 13.76
C ASN A 189 16.65 -12.46 15.07
N THR A 190 16.03 -12.11 16.18
CA THR A 190 16.59 -12.28 17.53
C THR A 190 16.40 -13.69 18.08
N PHE A 191 15.65 -14.55 17.37
CA PHE A 191 15.31 -15.92 17.76
C PHE A 191 14.63 -16.01 19.14
N ASN A 192 13.92 -14.95 19.56
CA ASN A 192 13.35 -14.80 20.90
C ASN A 192 14.38 -14.95 22.03
N THR A 193 15.65 -14.63 21.74
CA THR A 193 16.70 -14.66 22.75
C THR A 193 16.48 -13.49 23.71
N PRO A 194 16.22 -13.75 25.01
CA PRO A 194 15.91 -12.69 25.95
C PRO A 194 17.11 -11.75 26.13
N GLY A 195 16.87 -10.44 26.13
CA GLY A 195 17.91 -9.42 26.32
C GLY A 195 18.57 -8.91 25.03
N VAL A 196 18.29 -9.49 23.85
CA VAL A 196 18.95 -9.11 22.58
C VAL A 196 18.40 -7.82 21.96
N GLU A 197 17.12 -7.49 22.20
CA GLU A 197 16.57 -6.21 21.72
C GLU A 197 16.90 -5.07 22.69
N GLU A 198 17.16 -5.41 23.94
CA GLU A 198 17.40 -4.49 25.04
C GLU A 198 18.88 -4.08 25.22
N HIS A 199 19.84 -4.91 24.77
CA HIS A 199 21.29 -4.73 24.98
C HIS A 199 22.10 -4.82 23.68
#